data_AF-A0A4Z0QLE4-F1
#
_entry.id   AF-A0A4Z0QLE4-F1
#
_cell.length_a   1.000
_cell.length_b   1.000
_cell.length_c   1.000
_cell.angle_alpha   90.00
_cell.angle_beta   90.00
_cell.angle_gamma   90.00
#
_symmetry.space_group_name_H-M   'P 1'
#
loop_
_entity.id
_entity.type
_entity.pdbx_description
1 polymer ?
#
loop_
_entity_poly.entity_id
_entity_poly.type
_entity_poly.pdbx_seq_one_letter_code
_entity_poly.pdbx_strand_id
1 'polypeptide(L)'
;MRNVYHVDRRLNKLSDGRVNPTYRTGQVILPVLFGFLLRIKSFNELNLMIKNNEFSKLFPRGTKLPQVDAIRDTLKVIDIDGLKQINLHIVKKAVENKVLENGTIDGYTVVAIDGTKFFGSNKKSCPECLKNPKGEKTHNFHSGAVMSTVGIGPVST
;
A
#
# COMPACT_ATOMS: atom_id res chain seq x y z
N MET A 1 7.22 -22.19 9.96
CA MET A 1 6.20 -21.67 9.03
C MET A 1 6.90 -21.17 7.77
N ARG A 2 6.54 -21.62 6.56
CA ARG A 2 7.12 -21.07 5.32
C ARG A 2 6.30 -19.85 4.91
N ASN A 3 6.63 -18.69 5.49
CA ASN A 3 5.94 -17.41 5.30
C ASN A 3 6.25 -16.75 3.94
N VAL A 4 6.78 -17.51 2.98
CA VAL A 4 7.25 -16.98 1.71
C VAL A 4 6.18 -17.20 0.64
N TYR A 5 5.62 -16.09 0.14
CA TYR A 5 4.55 -16.07 -0.86
C TYR A 5 5.07 -16.16 -2.31
N HIS A 6 6.37 -15.97 -2.53
CA HIS A 6 7.03 -16.01 -3.84
C HIS A 6 6.34 -15.14 -4.91
N VAL A 7 5.88 -13.94 -4.50
CA VAL A 7 5.13 -13.01 -5.36
C VAL A 7 5.97 -12.63 -6.58
N ASP A 8 7.25 -12.35 -6.41
CA ASP A 8 8.21 -12.04 -7.48
C ASP A 8 8.29 -13.15 -8.53
N ARG A 9 8.41 -14.42 -8.10
CA ARG A 9 8.49 -15.58 -9.01
C ARG A 9 7.19 -15.79 -9.76
N ARG A 10 6.06 -15.50 -9.13
CA ARG A 10 4.73 -15.60 -9.75
C ARG A 10 4.50 -14.48 -10.76
N LEU A 11 4.86 -13.24 -10.42
CA LEU A 11 4.77 -12.10 -11.34
C LEU A 11 5.61 -12.29 -12.60
N ASN A 12 6.81 -12.88 -12.48
CA ASN A 12 7.66 -13.19 -13.63
C ASN A 12 7.17 -14.38 -14.48
N LYS A 13 6.13 -15.10 -14.04
CA LYS A 13 5.47 -16.16 -14.81
C LYS A 13 4.16 -15.70 -15.47
N LEU A 14 3.76 -14.45 -15.26
CA LEU A 14 2.60 -13.89 -15.95
C LEU A 14 2.88 -13.86 -17.44
N SER A 15 1.86 -14.22 -18.23
CA SER A 15 1.91 -13.97 -19.66
C SER A 15 1.95 -12.45 -19.88
N ASP A 16 2.86 -12.04 -20.78
CA ASP A 16 3.16 -10.65 -21.07
C ASP A 16 3.14 -10.46 -22.59
N GLY A 17 2.12 -9.77 -23.08
CA GLY A 17 1.89 -9.57 -24.51
C GLY A 17 2.83 -8.56 -25.18
N ARG A 18 3.82 -8.00 -24.46
CA ARG A 18 4.78 -7.05 -25.04
C ARG A 18 5.73 -7.75 -26.00
N VAL A 19 6.02 -7.09 -27.12
CA VAL A 19 7.04 -7.54 -28.08
C VAL A 19 8.41 -7.08 -27.59
N ASN A 20 9.36 -8.02 -27.40
CA ASN A 20 10.75 -7.77 -27.00
C ASN A 20 10.92 -6.81 -25.80
N PRO A 21 10.36 -7.12 -24.62
CA PRO A 21 10.37 -6.20 -23.49
C PRO A 21 11.77 -6.00 -22.90
N THR A 22 12.18 -4.74 -22.74
CA THR A 22 13.44 -4.36 -22.05
C THR A 22 13.42 -4.69 -20.56
N TYR A 23 12.25 -4.64 -19.93
CA TYR A 23 12.07 -4.87 -18.49
C TYR A 23 11.27 -6.14 -18.26
N ARG A 24 11.66 -6.95 -17.27
CA ARG A 24 10.85 -8.11 -16.85
C ARG A 24 9.51 -7.67 -16.30
N THR A 25 8.48 -8.48 -16.53
CA THR A 25 7.10 -8.23 -16.07
C THR A 25 7.03 -7.91 -14.57
N GLY A 26 7.74 -8.67 -13.73
CA GLY A 26 7.81 -8.39 -12.29
C GLY A 26 8.50 -7.07 -11.94
N GLN A 27 9.49 -6.63 -12.72
CA GLN A 27 10.14 -5.32 -12.51
C GLN A 27 9.19 -4.15 -12.79
N VAL A 28 8.19 -4.36 -13.66
CA VAL A 28 7.19 -3.36 -14.02
C VAL A 28 6.01 -3.35 -13.07
N ILE A 29 5.54 -4.52 -12.65
CA ILE A 29 4.36 -4.62 -11.79
C ILE A 29 4.67 -4.22 -10.35
N LEU A 30 5.87 -4.52 -9.85
CA LEU A 30 6.18 -4.29 -8.44
C LEU A 30 6.09 -2.80 -8.03
N PRO A 31 6.63 -1.82 -8.77
CA PRO A 31 6.42 -0.40 -8.46
C PRO A 31 4.95 0.02 -8.51
N VAL A 32 4.15 -0.57 -9.41
CA VAL A 32 2.71 -0.29 -9.50
C VAL A 32 1.97 -0.83 -8.28
N LEU A 33 2.28 -2.06 -7.86
CA LEU A 33 1.71 -2.67 -6.66
C LEU A 33 2.04 -1.83 -5.42
N PHE A 34 3.30 -1.42 -5.25
CA PHE A 34 3.67 -0.54 -4.14
C PHE A 34 3.05 0.84 -4.25
N GLY A 35 2.93 1.39 -5.45
CA GLY A 35 2.23 2.67 -5.63
C GLY A 35 0.76 2.60 -5.24
N PHE A 36 0.10 1.48 -5.51
CA PHE A 36 -1.25 1.21 -5.03
C PHE A 36 -1.31 1.08 -3.50
N LEU A 37 -0.43 0.28 -2.90
CA LEU A 37 -0.37 0.07 -1.45
C LEU A 37 -0.07 1.37 -0.66
N LEU A 38 0.82 2.20 -1.19
CA LEU A 38 1.20 3.49 -0.62
C LEU A 38 0.22 4.62 -0.96
N ARG A 39 -0.86 4.33 -1.70
CA ARG A 39 -1.87 5.31 -2.15
C ARG A 39 -1.27 6.49 -2.91
N ILE A 40 -0.27 6.23 -3.76
CA ILE A 40 0.28 7.22 -4.69
C ILE A 40 -0.85 7.68 -5.63
N LYS A 41 -1.01 9.00 -5.80
CA LYS A 41 -2.21 9.58 -6.42
C LYS A 41 -2.19 9.48 -7.94
N SER A 42 -1.03 9.31 -8.56
CA SER A 42 -0.91 9.25 -10.01
C SER A 42 0.33 8.50 -10.48
N PHE A 43 0.29 8.02 -11.73
CA PHE A 43 1.48 7.50 -12.41
C PHE A 43 2.59 8.53 -12.58
N ASN A 44 2.26 9.83 -12.63
CA ASN A 44 3.27 10.88 -12.70
C ASN A 44 4.05 10.99 -11.38
N GLU A 45 3.34 10.93 -10.25
CA GLU A 45 3.96 10.91 -8.92
C GLU A 45 4.80 9.63 -8.73
N LEU A 46 4.28 8.46 -9.15
CA LEU A 46 5.05 7.22 -9.15
C LEU A 46 6.35 7.35 -9.97
N ASN A 47 6.29 8.01 -11.14
CA ASN A 47 7.45 8.24 -11.99
C ASN A 47 8.51 9.13 -11.31
N LEU A 48 8.08 10.16 -10.57
CA LEU A 48 8.99 11.00 -9.78
C LEU A 48 9.67 10.20 -8.68
N MET A 49 8.93 9.39 -7.94
CA MET A 49 9.48 8.52 -6.88
C MET A 49 10.46 7.48 -7.44
N ILE A 50 10.17 6.91 -8.61
CA ILE A 50 11.10 6.01 -9.32
C ILE A 50 12.40 6.74 -9.68
N LYS A 51 12.32 7.96 -10.25
CA LYS A 51 13.50 8.78 -10.61
C LYS A 51 14.32 9.18 -9.39
N ASN A 52 13.67 9.42 -8.26
CA ASN A 52 14.30 9.75 -6.98
C ASN A 52 14.87 8.53 -6.25
N ASN A 53 14.83 7.33 -6.85
CA ASN A 53 15.33 6.08 -6.26
C ASN A 53 14.62 5.66 -4.96
N GLU A 54 13.38 6.11 -4.73
CA GLU A 54 12.62 5.80 -3.51
C GLU A 54 12.30 4.30 -3.40
N PHE A 55 12.24 3.60 -4.54
CA PHE A 55 12.01 2.15 -4.61
C PHE A 55 13.29 1.32 -4.70
N SER A 56 14.48 1.92 -4.59
CA SER A 56 15.77 1.22 -4.77
C SER A 56 15.95 0.00 -3.87
N LYS A 57 15.38 0.03 -2.65
CA LYS A 57 15.43 -1.07 -1.68
C LYS A 57 14.48 -2.22 -1.99
N LEU A 58 13.53 -2.05 -2.91
CA LEU A 58 12.61 -3.11 -3.33
C LEU A 58 13.23 -4.08 -4.34
N PHE A 59 14.36 -3.70 -4.94
CA PHE A 59 15.00 -4.46 -6.01
C PHE A 59 16.46 -4.77 -5.69
N PRO A 60 17.05 -5.81 -6.30
CA PRO A 60 18.48 -6.04 -6.23
C PRO A 60 19.28 -4.79 -6.66
N ARG A 61 20.45 -4.57 -6.05
CA ARG A 61 21.33 -3.45 -6.38
C ARG A 61 21.66 -3.45 -7.89
N GLY A 62 21.63 -2.27 -8.51
CA GLY A 62 21.87 -2.10 -9.95
C GLY A 62 20.67 -2.42 -10.84
N THR A 63 19.51 -2.77 -10.27
CA THR A 63 18.29 -2.96 -11.07
C THR A 63 17.83 -1.64 -11.68
N LYS A 64 17.75 -1.59 -13.01
CA LYS A 64 17.15 -0.46 -13.73
C LYS A 64 15.63 -0.52 -13.66
N LEU A 65 15.01 0.52 -13.11
CA LEU A 65 13.55 0.62 -13.01
C LEU A 65 12.92 1.12 -14.31
N PRO A 66 11.69 0.68 -14.61
CA PRO A 66 10.99 1.09 -15.82
C PRO A 66 10.52 2.53 -15.75
N GLN A 67 10.46 3.18 -16.91
CA GLN A 67 9.77 4.46 -17.07
C GLN A 67 8.26 4.26 -17.09
N VAL A 68 7.52 5.35 -16.85
CA VAL A 68 6.05 5.34 -16.81
C VAL A 68 5.41 4.80 -18.10
N ASP A 69 6.02 5.03 -19.27
CA ASP A 69 5.48 4.54 -20.54
C ASP A 69 5.61 3.02 -20.65
N ALA A 70 6.75 2.46 -20.24
CA ALA A 70 6.92 1.01 -20.14
C ALA A 70 5.93 0.39 -19.13
N ILE A 71 5.62 1.09 -18.04
CA ILE A 71 4.56 0.67 -17.09
C ILE A 71 3.21 0.63 -17.81
N ARG A 72 2.80 1.73 -18.44
CA ARG A 72 1.52 1.84 -19.14
C ARG A 72 1.35 0.78 -20.23
N ASP A 73 2.38 0.58 -21.05
CA ASP A 73 2.31 -0.38 -22.15
C ASP A 73 2.23 -1.82 -21.65
N THR A 74 2.92 -2.13 -20.54
CA THR A 74 2.78 -3.44 -19.89
C THR A 74 1.36 -3.65 -19.36
N LEU A 75 0.78 -2.65 -18.67
CA LEU A 75 -0.57 -2.78 -18.10
C LEU A 75 -1.67 -2.95 -19.15
N LYS A 76 -1.46 -2.52 -20.40
CA LYS A 76 -2.42 -2.73 -21.50
C LYS A 76 -2.53 -4.19 -21.95
N VAL A 77 -1.47 -4.97 -21.78
CA VAL A 77 -1.32 -6.30 -22.39
C VAL A 77 -1.01 -7.41 -21.39
N ILE A 78 -1.08 -7.09 -20.09
CA ILE A 78 -0.82 -8.03 -19.01
C ILE A 78 -1.96 -9.04 -18.85
N ASP A 79 -1.61 -10.28 -18.55
CA ASP A 79 -2.57 -11.34 -18.25
C ASP A 79 -3.33 -11.11 -16.94
N ILE A 80 -4.58 -10.66 -17.07
CA ILE A 80 -5.50 -10.40 -15.96
C ILE A 80 -5.86 -11.71 -15.23
N ASP A 81 -6.04 -12.82 -15.95
CA ASP A 81 -6.42 -14.09 -15.31
C ASP A 81 -5.23 -14.66 -14.53
N GLY A 82 -4.01 -14.54 -15.06
CA GLY A 82 -2.79 -14.78 -14.31
C GLY A 82 -2.73 -13.98 -13.02
N LEU A 83 -3.04 -12.67 -13.05
CA LEU A 83 -3.08 -11.83 -11.84
C LEU A 83 -4.12 -12.31 -10.83
N LYS A 84 -5.31 -12.74 -11.28
CA LYS A 84 -6.34 -13.34 -10.40
C LYS A 84 -5.81 -14.60 -9.73
N GLN A 85 -5.10 -15.47 -10.47
CA GLN A 85 -4.51 -16.68 -9.90
C GLN A 85 -3.42 -16.38 -8.87
N ILE A 86 -2.62 -15.33 -9.09
CA ILE A 86 -1.65 -14.87 -8.09
C ILE A 86 -2.35 -14.40 -6.82
N ASN A 87 -3.41 -13.59 -6.95
CA ASN A 87 -4.19 -13.12 -5.80
C ASN A 87 -4.82 -14.29 -5.02
N LEU A 88 -5.44 -15.24 -5.73
CA LEU A 88 -5.99 -16.45 -5.12
C LEU A 88 -4.93 -17.26 -4.38
N HIS A 89 -3.72 -17.37 -4.95
CA HIS A 89 -2.61 -18.05 -4.29
C HIS A 89 -2.17 -17.35 -3.00
N ILE A 90 -2.08 -16.02 -3.00
CA ILE A 90 -1.73 -15.23 -1.82
C ILE A 90 -2.77 -15.44 -0.72
N VAL A 91 -4.06 -15.36 -1.05
CA VAL A 91 -5.16 -15.57 -0.10
C VAL A 91 -5.12 -16.98 0.48
N LYS A 92 -5.04 -18.02 -0.37
CA LYS A 92 -4.93 -19.41 0.09
C LYS A 92 -3.73 -19.61 1.01
N LYS A 93 -2.59 -19.03 0.63
CA LYS A 93 -1.37 -19.15 1.44
C LYS A 93 -1.49 -18.45 2.78
N ALA A 94 -2.15 -17.30 2.84
CA ALA A 94 -2.42 -16.58 4.09
C ALA A 94 -3.34 -17.39 5.03
N VAL A 95 -4.34 -18.08 4.47
CA VAL A 95 -5.23 -18.98 5.23
C VAL A 95 -4.46 -20.20 5.75
N GLU A 96 -3.69 -20.89 4.92
CA GLU A 96 -2.84 -22.02 5.32
C GLU A 96 -1.86 -21.64 6.44
N ASN A 97 -1.32 -20.43 6.36
CA ASN A 97 -0.37 -19.90 7.33
C ASN A 97 -1.06 -19.32 8.58
N LYS A 98 -2.39 -19.37 8.67
CA LYS A 98 -3.18 -18.80 9.78
C LYS A 98 -2.81 -17.34 10.07
N VAL A 99 -2.56 -16.56 9.02
CA VAL A 99 -2.19 -15.15 9.15
C VAL A 99 -3.27 -14.38 9.89
N LEU A 100 -4.54 -14.73 9.70
CA LEU A 100 -5.65 -14.12 10.43
C LEU A 100 -6.24 -15.17 11.37
N GLU A 101 -5.80 -15.19 12.63
CA GLU A 101 -6.28 -16.12 13.65
C GLU A 101 -6.58 -15.33 14.94
N ASN A 102 -7.79 -15.53 15.50
CA ASN A 102 -8.23 -14.91 16.75
C ASN A 102 -8.03 -13.37 16.83
N GLY A 103 -8.29 -12.67 15.71
CA GLY A 103 -8.12 -11.22 15.59
C GLY A 103 -6.67 -10.73 15.63
N THR A 104 -5.72 -11.64 15.47
CA THR A 104 -4.31 -11.29 15.27
C THR A 104 -3.95 -11.38 13.79
N ILE A 105 -2.93 -10.62 13.39
CA ILE A 105 -2.26 -10.74 12.10
C ILE A 105 -0.88 -11.33 12.34
N ASP A 106 -0.66 -12.57 11.90
CA ASP A 106 0.58 -13.33 12.10
C ASP A 106 0.98 -13.42 13.60
N GLY A 107 -0.02 -13.61 14.47
CA GLY A 107 0.16 -13.64 15.93
C GLY A 107 0.27 -12.27 16.61
N TYR A 108 0.32 -11.17 15.84
CA TYR A 108 0.36 -9.82 16.38
C TYR A 108 -1.03 -9.21 16.52
N THR A 109 -1.29 -8.54 17.65
CA THR A 109 -2.47 -7.68 17.75
C THR A 109 -2.24 -6.46 16.85
N VAL A 110 -3.13 -6.24 15.88
CA VAL A 110 -3.06 -5.09 14.99
C VAL A 110 -4.10 -4.08 15.38
N VAL A 111 -3.68 -2.82 15.42
CA VAL A 111 -4.53 -1.68 15.76
C VAL A 111 -4.51 -0.68 14.61
N ALA A 112 -5.69 -0.14 14.28
CA ALA A 112 -5.84 1.02 13.45
C ALA A 112 -5.74 2.27 14.33
N ILE A 113 -4.82 3.17 13.98
CA ILE A 113 -4.67 4.48 14.64
C ILE A 113 -5.08 5.54 13.63
N ASP A 114 -6.04 6.39 14.00
CA ASP A 114 -6.49 7.50 13.18
C ASP A 114 -6.57 8.80 13.98
N GLY A 115 -6.29 9.92 13.31
CA GLY A 115 -6.40 11.25 13.88
C GLY A 115 -7.79 11.81 13.65
N THR A 116 -8.54 12.09 14.71
CA THR A 116 -9.89 12.64 14.60
C THR A 116 -9.99 14.02 15.26
N LYS A 117 -10.90 14.86 14.73
CA LYS A 117 -11.27 16.12 15.36
C LYS A 117 -12.49 15.86 16.25
N PHE A 118 -12.32 16.01 17.56
CA PHE A 118 -13.41 15.76 18.51
C PHE A 118 -14.44 16.89 18.50
N PHE A 119 -13.96 18.14 18.52
CA PHE A 119 -14.81 19.32 18.51
C PHE A 119 -14.06 20.51 17.91
N GLY A 120 -14.79 21.37 17.22
CA GLY A 120 -14.24 22.59 16.62
C GLY A 120 -15.28 23.69 16.49
N SER A 121 -14.83 24.94 16.57
CA SER A 121 -15.68 26.13 16.49
C SER A 121 -14.98 27.27 15.76
N ASN A 122 -15.77 28.04 15.02
CA ASN A 122 -15.35 29.31 14.42
C ASN A 122 -15.57 30.51 15.36
N LYS A 123 -16.17 30.28 16.54
CA LYS A 123 -16.56 31.34 17.49
C LYS A 123 -15.94 31.14 18.87
N LYS A 124 -15.94 29.91 19.37
CA LYS A 124 -15.41 29.57 20.69
C LYS A 124 -13.97 29.08 20.57
N SER A 125 -13.12 29.45 21.52
CA SER A 125 -11.74 29.01 21.61
C SER A 125 -11.32 28.86 23.07
N CYS A 126 -10.30 28.05 23.31
CA CYS A 126 -9.57 27.99 24.58
C CYS A 126 -8.06 28.05 24.30
N PRO A 127 -7.21 28.25 25.33
CA PRO A 127 -5.76 28.32 25.17
C PRO A 127 -5.15 27.07 24.50
N GLU A 128 -5.73 25.90 24.73
CA GLU A 128 -5.24 24.59 24.25
C GLU A 128 -5.76 24.20 22.85
N CYS A 129 -6.55 25.06 22.19
CA CYS A 129 -7.08 24.77 20.86
C CYS A 129 -5.98 24.76 19.79
N LEU A 130 -6.02 23.76 18.91
CA LEU A 130 -5.34 23.82 17.62
C LEU A 130 -6.07 24.80 16.71
N LYS A 131 -5.32 25.51 15.85
CA LYS A 131 -5.84 26.57 15.00
C LYS A 131 -5.65 26.21 13.54
N ASN A 132 -6.72 26.32 12.76
CA ASN A 132 -6.71 26.18 11.30
C ASN A 132 -7.19 27.50 10.67
N PRO A 133 -6.27 28.40 10.26
CA PRO A 133 -6.63 29.65 9.60
C PRO A 133 -7.22 29.38 8.21
N LYS A 134 -8.36 30.00 7.91
CA LYS A 134 -9.03 29.99 6.61
C LYS A 134 -9.37 31.43 6.21
N GLY A 135 -8.42 32.09 5.53
CA GLY A 135 -8.52 33.52 5.25
C GLY A 135 -8.53 34.33 6.55
N GLU A 136 -9.49 35.24 6.70
CA GLU A 136 -9.65 36.08 7.90
C GLU A 136 -10.25 35.36 9.11
N LYS A 137 -10.79 34.14 8.92
CA LYS A 137 -11.43 33.37 10.00
C LYS A 137 -10.50 32.27 10.48
N THR A 138 -10.36 32.15 11.80
CA THR A 138 -9.62 31.05 12.42
C THR A 138 -10.59 30.01 12.98
N HIS A 139 -10.47 28.77 12.52
CA HIS A 139 -11.19 27.63 13.10
C HIS A 139 -10.36 27.03 14.24
N ASN A 140 -10.90 27.06 15.46
CA ASN A 140 -10.27 26.49 16.65
C ASN A 140 -10.84 25.10 16.91
N PHE A 141 -10.00 24.09 17.15
CA PHE A 141 -10.45 22.71 17.33
C PHE A 141 -9.54 21.94 18.27
N HIS A 142 -10.09 20.86 18.85
CA HIS A 142 -9.30 19.82 19.51
C HIS A 142 -9.33 18.56 18.67
N SER A 143 -8.20 17.90 18.59
CA SER A 143 -8.05 16.59 17.95
C SER A 143 -7.29 15.66 18.86
N GLY A 144 -7.45 14.36 18.62
CA GLY A 144 -6.63 13.33 19.23
C GLY A 144 -6.47 12.14 18.31
N ALA A 145 -5.57 11.26 18.68
CA ALA A 145 -5.44 9.94 18.06
C ALA A 145 -6.42 8.98 18.74
N VAL A 146 -7.17 8.25 17.94
CA VAL A 146 -8.01 7.13 18.39
C VAL A 146 -7.39 5.85 17.89
N MET A 147 -7.43 4.83 18.73
CA MET A 147 -6.94 3.49 18.42
C MET A 147 -8.09 2.50 18.50
N SER A 148 -8.18 1.60 17.52
CA SER A 148 -9.14 0.49 17.52
C SER A 148 -8.44 -0.79 17.07
N THR A 149 -8.77 -1.93 17.68
CA THR A 149 -8.26 -3.23 17.22
C THR A 149 -8.85 -3.58 15.86
N VAL A 150 -8.03 -4.16 14.98
CA VAL A 150 -8.49 -4.69 13.69
C VAL A 150 -8.96 -6.13 13.92
N GLY A 151 -10.27 -6.37 13.86
CA GLY A 151 -10.88 -7.67 14.13
C GLY A 151 -11.40 -7.82 15.57
N ILE A 152 -11.80 -9.04 15.93
CA ILE A 152 -12.22 -9.39 17.29
C ILE A 152 -10.95 -9.56 18.10
N GLY A 153 -10.60 -8.59 18.96
CA GLY A 153 -9.35 -8.62 19.74
C GLY A 153 -9.12 -9.96 20.47
N PRO A 154 -7.87 -10.27 20.85
CA PRO A 154 -7.51 -11.59 21.38
C PRO A 154 -8.42 -11.95 22.56
N VAL A 155 -9.08 -13.12 22.45
CA VAL A 155 -9.91 -13.66 23.53
C VAL A 155 -8.95 -14.08 24.64
N SER A 156 -9.11 -13.47 25.83
CA SER A 156 -8.39 -13.87 27.02
C SER A 156 -8.66 -15.36 27.28
N THR A 157 -7.61 -16.16 27.25
CA THR A 157 -7.67 -17.59 27.62
C THR A 157 -7.35 -17.75 29.10
#